data_AF-A0A352A6H7-F1
#
_entry.id   AF-A0A352A6H7-F1
#
_cell.length_a   1.000
_cell.length_b   1.000
_cell.length_c   1.000
_cell.angle_alpha   90.00
_cell.angle_beta   90.00
_cell.angle_gamma   90.00
#
_symmetry.space_group_name_H-M   'P 1'
#
loop_
_entity.id
_entity.type
_entity.pdbx_description
1 polymer ?
#
loop_
_entity_poly.entity_id
_entity_poly.type
_entity_poly.pdbx_seq_one_letter_code
_entity_poly.pdbx_strand_id
1 'polypeptide(L)'
;MIKSIKIFAWILTTLISLVTLFVIGYVIYMSVNYYRIDDFSAIETYNPQTEVLKLSEEYSALTYNIGFGAYDHEFSFFMDSGVMNDGTEVSGIDSVAKSKEVILTNTNGAIDVSKNESADFYLFQEVDTKSTRSHNVNQYAMIEGSFSKYSSVYAANFHSSYMLYPFNEPHGIANSGVLTLSKYKIDENMRRKYPIDESIFTKFFDLDRCFLVSRLPVENGKELVLINSHMSAYDEGGLIREKQLELINSVMKEEYGKGNYVIVGGDFNHDIAGMAGKFKSEQQIPEWVYTLDNETLTEGFSIVVAENYNEVPTCRSTDIPYTRGVNYSSVLDGFIVSDNIEATAKNIDADFEYSDPNPALLRFKLN
;
A
#
# COMPACT_ATOMS: atom_id res chain seq x y z
N MET A 1 -19.72 12.23 56.74
CA MET A 1 -19.46 13.09 55.57
C MET A 1 -17.98 13.25 55.28
N ILE A 2 -17.17 13.88 56.16
CA ILE A 2 -15.73 14.14 55.92
C ILE A 2 -14.89 12.87 55.71
N LYS A 3 -15.14 11.79 56.48
CA LYS A 3 -14.41 10.51 56.34
C LYS A 3 -14.68 9.85 54.97
N SER A 4 -15.93 9.88 54.52
CA SER A 4 -16.34 9.35 53.20
C SER A 4 -15.72 10.15 52.05
N ILE A 5 -15.64 11.48 52.19
CA ILE A 5 -14.98 12.36 51.21
C ILE A 5 -13.48 12.05 51.11
N LYS A 6 -12.79 11.84 52.24
CA LYS A 6 -11.38 11.47 52.24
C LYS A 6 -11.12 10.12 51.57
N ILE A 7 -11.94 9.11 51.85
CA ILE A 7 -11.83 7.79 51.22
C ILE A 7 -12.04 7.89 49.71
N PHE A 8 -13.07 8.63 49.28
CA PHE A 8 -13.33 8.87 47.86
C PHE A 8 -12.16 9.59 47.16
N ALA A 9 -11.60 10.64 47.78
CA ALA A 9 -10.45 11.36 47.24
C ALA A 9 -9.21 10.45 47.10
N TRP A 10 -8.95 9.57 48.07
CA TRP A 10 -7.87 8.59 47.98
C TRP A 10 -8.07 7.59 46.85
N ILE A 11 -9.28 7.01 46.72
CA ILE A 11 -9.62 6.08 45.64
C ILE A 11 -9.42 6.76 44.27
N LEU A 12 -9.94 7.98 44.10
CA LEU A 12 -9.79 8.73 42.85
C LEU A 12 -8.33 9.04 42.54
N THR A 13 -7.56 9.48 43.53
CA THR A 13 -6.12 9.78 43.37
C THR A 13 -5.34 8.52 42.99
N THR A 14 -5.63 7.37 43.62
CA THR A 14 -4.99 6.09 43.27
C THR A 14 -5.35 5.66 41.85
N LEU A 15 -6.63 5.78 41.46
CA LEU A 15 -7.07 5.45 40.11
C LEU A 15 -6.37 6.31 39.04
N ILE A 16 -6.35 7.63 39.24
CA ILE A 16 -5.63 8.56 38.35
C ILE A 16 -4.15 8.20 38.30
N SER A 17 -3.52 7.90 39.43
CA SER A 17 -2.10 7.53 39.48
C SER A 17 -1.80 6.25 38.70
N LEU A 18 -2.68 5.24 38.78
CA LEU A 18 -2.55 4.00 38.02
C LEU A 18 -2.70 4.22 36.52
N VAL A 19 -3.70 5.02 36.10
CA VAL A 19 -3.89 5.39 34.69
C VAL A 19 -2.67 6.17 34.17
N THR A 20 -2.17 7.14 34.94
CA THR A 20 -0.97 7.90 34.56
C THR A 20 0.26 7.00 34.42
N LEU A 21 0.48 6.08 35.37
CA LEU A 21 1.59 5.12 35.28
C LEU A 21 1.46 4.19 34.06
N PHE A 22 0.24 3.75 33.73
CA PHE A 22 -0.01 2.97 32.54
C PHE A 22 0.31 3.75 31.26
N VAL A 23 -0.18 4.98 31.14
CA VAL A 23 0.09 5.84 29.97
C VAL A 23 1.59 6.13 29.81
N ILE A 24 2.28 6.48 30.90
CA ILE A 24 3.73 6.69 30.88
C ILE A 24 4.46 5.41 30.46
N GLY A 25 4.07 4.26 31.03
CA GLY A 25 4.63 2.96 30.68
C GLY A 25 4.44 2.62 29.20
N TYR A 26 3.25 2.87 28.65
CA TYR A 26 2.95 2.65 27.24
C TYR A 26 3.78 3.57 26.32
N VAL A 27 3.88 4.86 26.65
CA VAL A 27 4.71 5.81 25.87
C VAL A 27 6.18 5.40 25.89
N ILE A 28 6.70 4.95 27.04
CA ILE A 28 8.06 4.41 27.14
C ILE A 28 8.20 3.15 26.27
N TYR A 29 7.25 2.22 26.34
CA TYR A 29 7.25 1.00 25.52
C TYR A 29 7.29 1.33 24.02
N MET A 30 6.41 2.23 23.55
CA MET A 30 6.40 2.65 22.14
C MET A 30 7.72 3.34 21.75
N SER A 31 8.26 4.20 22.62
CA SER A 31 9.50 4.94 22.34
C SER A 31 10.73 4.05 22.29
N VAL A 32 10.81 3.01 23.13
CA VAL A 32 11.96 2.08 23.17
C VAL A 32 11.97 1.13 21.97
N ASN A 33 10.80 0.76 21.47
CA ASN A 33 10.67 -0.14 20.32
C ASN A 33 10.55 0.60 18.98
N TYR A 34 10.57 1.92 18.99
CA TYR A 34 10.56 2.74 17.79
C TYR A 34 11.93 2.70 17.10
N TYR A 35 11.95 2.30 15.84
CA TYR A 35 13.10 2.44 14.95
C TYR A 35 12.64 2.72 13.51
N ARG A 36 13.56 3.08 12.63
CA ARG A 36 13.32 3.21 11.19
C ARG A 36 14.34 2.38 10.43
N ILE A 37 13.92 1.80 9.32
CA ILE A 37 14.84 1.17 8.39
C ILE A 37 15.49 2.27 7.56
N ASP A 38 16.81 2.22 7.46
CA ASP A 38 17.61 3.21 6.75
C ASP A 38 17.22 3.32 5.26
N ASP A 39 17.38 4.52 4.69
CA ASP A 39 17.30 4.69 3.24
C ASP A 39 18.49 3.99 2.57
N PHE A 40 18.33 3.61 1.30
CA PHE A 40 19.32 2.83 0.54
C PHE A 40 19.70 1.49 1.22
N SER A 41 18.70 0.79 1.76
CA SER A 41 18.91 -0.55 2.32
C SER A 41 18.85 -1.60 1.21
N ALA A 42 19.95 -2.34 1.02
CA ALA A 42 19.99 -3.47 0.08
C ALA A 42 19.07 -4.61 0.55
N ILE A 43 18.33 -5.22 -0.39
CA ILE A 43 17.39 -6.31 -0.11
C ILE A 43 17.82 -7.57 -0.87
N GLU A 44 17.78 -8.72 -0.20
CA GLU A 44 18.15 -10.00 -0.81
C GLU A 44 17.05 -10.49 -1.77
N THR A 45 17.48 -11.09 -2.89
CA THR A 45 16.59 -11.83 -3.79
C THR A 45 16.47 -13.28 -3.32
N TYR A 46 15.25 -13.74 -3.07
CA TYR A 46 14.94 -15.14 -2.87
C TYR A 46 14.59 -15.81 -4.19
N ASN A 47 14.98 -17.08 -4.36
CA ASN A 47 14.74 -17.87 -5.57
C ASN A 47 15.16 -17.16 -6.88
N PRO A 48 16.42 -16.69 -6.99
CA PRO A 48 16.86 -15.86 -8.10
C PRO A 48 16.73 -16.58 -9.45
N GLN A 49 16.03 -15.95 -10.38
CA GLN A 49 15.95 -16.38 -11.77
C GLN A 49 17.16 -15.88 -12.57
N THR A 50 17.39 -16.45 -13.75
CA THR A 50 18.60 -16.21 -14.55
C THR A 50 18.35 -15.58 -15.91
N GLU A 51 17.11 -15.64 -16.42
CA GLU A 51 16.76 -15.09 -17.72
C GLU A 51 16.79 -13.55 -17.72
N VAL A 52 17.37 -12.97 -18.76
CA VAL A 52 17.55 -11.52 -18.96
C VAL A 52 16.47 -11.01 -19.91
N LEU A 53 16.07 -9.75 -19.75
CA LEU A 53 15.07 -9.12 -20.61
C LEU A 53 15.63 -8.84 -22.01
N LYS A 54 14.75 -8.89 -23.01
CA LYS A 54 15.03 -8.65 -24.42
C LYS A 54 14.26 -7.45 -24.93
N LEU A 55 14.79 -6.82 -25.98
CA LEU A 55 14.11 -5.73 -26.65
C LEU A 55 12.94 -6.24 -27.48
N SER A 56 11.89 -5.41 -27.59
CA SER A 56 10.68 -5.68 -28.39
C SER A 56 9.89 -6.95 -28.04
N GLU A 57 10.33 -7.73 -27.06
CA GLU A 57 9.55 -8.81 -26.45
C GLU A 57 8.46 -8.19 -25.57
N GLU A 58 7.25 -8.75 -25.63
CA GLU A 58 6.12 -8.26 -24.83
C GLU A 58 6.15 -8.90 -23.44
N TYR A 59 6.15 -8.04 -22.43
CA TYR A 59 6.14 -8.40 -21.02
C TYR A 59 4.85 -7.93 -20.35
N SER A 60 4.63 -8.42 -19.14
CA SER A 60 3.49 -8.05 -18.31
C SER A 60 3.81 -7.87 -16.85
N ALA A 61 3.23 -6.85 -16.23
CA ALA A 61 3.36 -6.59 -14.79
C ALA A 61 1.97 -6.37 -14.18
N LEU A 62 1.68 -7.00 -13.04
CA LEU A 62 0.46 -6.77 -12.28
C LEU A 62 0.80 -6.01 -11.00
N THR A 63 0.06 -4.96 -10.66
CA THR A 63 0.11 -4.36 -9.32
C THR A 63 -1.16 -4.68 -8.56
N TYR A 64 -1.03 -5.01 -7.28
CA TYR A 64 -2.16 -5.34 -6.42
C TYR A 64 -1.86 -5.07 -4.95
N ASN A 65 -2.47 -4.03 -4.40
CA ASN A 65 -2.55 -3.85 -2.96
C ASN A 65 -3.59 -4.84 -2.41
N ILE A 66 -3.16 -5.73 -1.51
CA ILE A 66 -4.00 -6.82 -0.99
C ILE A 66 -4.66 -6.48 0.35
N GLY A 67 -4.58 -5.22 0.81
CA GLY A 67 -5.32 -4.72 1.96
C GLY A 67 -5.07 -5.53 3.24
N PHE A 68 -3.83 -6.02 3.42
CA PHE A 68 -3.45 -6.97 4.47
C PHE A 68 -4.40 -8.17 4.65
N GLY A 69 -5.14 -8.53 3.60
CA GLY A 69 -6.11 -9.62 3.54
C GLY A 69 -7.37 -9.42 4.38
N ALA A 70 -7.62 -8.23 4.93
CA ALA A 70 -8.78 -7.99 5.80
C ALA A 70 -10.04 -7.53 5.05
N TYR A 71 -9.86 -6.79 3.96
CA TYR A 71 -10.95 -6.16 3.24
C TYR A 71 -11.72 -7.17 2.39
N ASP A 72 -12.80 -7.70 2.95
CA ASP A 72 -13.94 -8.23 2.21
C ASP A 72 -15.02 -7.13 2.07
N HIS A 73 -16.20 -7.46 1.55
CA HIS A 73 -17.29 -6.48 1.43
C HIS A 73 -17.86 -6.02 2.78
N GLU A 74 -17.67 -6.77 3.87
CA GLU A 74 -18.21 -6.41 5.18
C GLU A 74 -17.26 -5.48 5.95
N PHE A 75 -15.96 -5.53 5.69
CA PHE A 75 -14.96 -4.76 6.40
C PHE A 75 -15.02 -3.25 6.09
N SER A 76 -14.98 -2.45 7.16
CA SER A 76 -14.91 -0.98 7.11
C SER A 76 -13.83 -0.45 8.06
N PHE A 77 -12.83 0.27 7.56
CA PHE A 77 -11.64 0.60 8.34
C PHE A 77 -11.87 1.75 9.32
N PHE A 78 -11.53 1.56 10.60
CA PHE A 78 -11.82 2.51 11.67
C PHE A 78 -11.16 3.90 11.52
N MET A 79 -10.12 4.03 10.68
CA MET A 79 -9.48 5.31 10.41
C MET A 79 -10.15 6.07 9.27
N ASP A 80 -11.01 5.41 8.50
CA ASP A 80 -11.68 6.00 7.35
C ASP A 80 -13.02 6.59 7.76
N SER A 81 -13.27 7.80 7.25
CA SER A 81 -14.52 8.52 7.43
C SER A 81 -14.92 9.22 6.13
N GLY A 82 -16.21 9.48 6.00
CA GLY A 82 -16.79 10.06 4.80
C GLY A 82 -18.14 10.70 5.06
N VAL A 83 -18.73 11.27 4.01
CA VAL A 83 -20.05 11.91 4.06
C VAL A 83 -20.89 11.40 2.90
N MET A 84 -22.10 10.91 3.20
CA MET A 84 -23.09 10.54 2.21
C MET A 84 -23.63 11.78 1.49
N ASN A 85 -24.24 11.60 0.31
CA ASN A 85 -24.83 12.70 -0.48
C ASN A 85 -26.00 13.40 0.22
N ASP A 86 -26.65 12.75 1.19
CA ASP A 86 -27.69 13.36 2.04
C ASP A 86 -27.13 14.14 3.24
N GLY A 87 -25.80 14.19 3.40
CA GLY A 87 -25.10 14.85 4.49
C GLY A 87 -24.85 13.97 5.72
N THR A 88 -25.19 12.69 5.68
CA THR A 88 -24.90 11.75 6.77
C THR A 88 -23.40 11.50 6.87
N GLU A 89 -22.80 11.79 8.02
CA GLU A 89 -21.42 11.42 8.33
C GLU A 89 -21.33 9.91 8.62
N VAL A 90 -20.32 9.25 8.06
CA VAL A 90 -20.07 7.81 8.19
C VAL A 90 -18.61 7.57 8.55
N SER A 91 -18.33 6.47 9.24
CA SER A 91 -16.98 6.08 9.64
C SER A 91 -16.90 4.56 9.80
N GLY A 92 -15.77 3.98 9.41
CA GLY A 92 -15.54 2.57 9.59
C GLY A 92 -15.38 2.21 11.06
N ILE A 93 -15.46 0.91 11.37
CA ILE A 93 -15.48 0.42 12.76
C ILE A 93 -14.47 -0.67 13.04
N ASP A 94 -13.92 -1.29 11.99
CA ASP A 94 -13.06 -2.46 12.07
C ASP A 94 -11.59 -2.04 12.02
N SER A 95 -10.78 -2.64 12.88
CA SER A 95 -9.34 -2.42 13.00
C SER A 95 -8.54 -3.68 12.69
N VAL A 96 -9.11 -4.84 13.03
CA VAL A 96 -8.53 -6.15 12.79
C VAL A 96 -9.49 -6.93 11.90
N ALA A 97 -8.97 -7.77 10.99
CA ALA A 97 -9.85 -8.60 10.18
C ALA A 97 -10.78 -9.44 11.06
N LYS A 98 -11.99 -9.70 10.58
CA LYS A 98 -13.02 -10.44 11.34
C LYS A 98 -12.55 -11.79 11.87
N SER A 99 -11.71 -12.50 11.12
CA SER A 99 -11.11 -13.76 11.55
C SER A 99 -9.88 -14.14 10.72
N LYS A 100 -9.11 -15.11 11.21
CA LYS A 100 -8.04 -15.74 10.44
C LYS A 100 -8.53 -16.37 9.13
N GLU A 101 -9.75 -16.89 9.09
CA GLU A 101 -10.31 -17.51 7.89
C GLU A 101 -10.53 -16.48 6.78
N VAL A 102 -11.03 -15.28 7.12
CA VAL A 102 -11.15 -14.17 6.17
C VAL A 102 -9.79 -13.83 5.57
N ILE A 103 -8.75 -13.72 6.40
CA ILE A 103 -7.39 -13.47 5.90
C ILE A 103 -6.93 -14.55 4.91
N LEU A 104 -7.16 -15.82 5.23
CA LEU A 104 -6.77 -16.93 4.35
C LEU A 104 -7.57 -16.91 3.04
N THR A 105 -8.88 -16.70 3.10
CA THR A 105 -9.74 -16.58 1.92
C THR A 105 -9.30 -15.43 1.02
N ASN A 106 -9.15 -14.23 1.58
CA ASN A 106 -8.81 -13.04 0.80
C ASN A 106 -7.39 -13.11 0.24
N THR A 107 -6.42 -13.57 1.04
CA THR A 107 -5.04 -13.75 0.54
C THR A 107 -4.98 -14.77 -0.61
N ASN A 108 -5.69 -15.90 -0.48
CA ASN A 108 -5.74 -16.89 -1.58
C ASN A 108 -6.50 -16.36 -2.79
N GLY A 109 -7.61 -15.63 -2.59
CA GLY A 109 -8.36 -14.99 -3.66
C GLY A 109 -7.51 -13.97 -4.43
N ALA A 110 -6.75 -13.13 -3.73
CA ALA A 110 -5.81 -12.20 -4.36
C ALA A 110 -4.70 -12.93 -5.15
N ILE A 111 -4.17 -14.03 -4.60
CA ILE A 111 -3.22 -14.90 -5.31
C ILE A 111 -3.84 -15.48 -6.58
N ASP A 112 -5.08 -15.98 -6.50
CA ASP A 112 -5.75 -16.63 -7.62
C ASP A 112 -6.12 -15.64 -8.73
N VAL A 113 -6.65 -14.46 -8.37
CA VAL A 113 -6.84 -13.33 -9.30
C VAL A 113 -5.52 -13.01 -10.01
N SER A 114 -4.41 -12.90 -9.24
CA SER A 114 -3.11 -12.58 -9.82
C SER A 114 -2.60 -13.67 -10.77
N LYS A 115 -2.71 -14.95 -10.38
CA LYS A 115 -2.27 -16.09 -11.20
C LYS A 115 -3.04 -16.19 -12.52
N ASN A 116 -4.33 -15.84 -12.51
CA ASN A 116 -5.16 -15.87 -13.71
C ASN A 116 -4.62 -14.92 -14.81
N GLU A 117 -3.98 -13.82 -14.42
CA GLU A 117 -3.36 -12.88 -15.37
C GLU A 117 -2.01 -13.36 -15.90
N SER A 118 -1.39 -14.36 -15.25
CA SER A 118 -0.13 -15.00 -15.67
C SER A 118 1.01 -14.01 -15.96
N ALA A 119 1.03 -12.89 -15.24
CA ALA A 119 1.99 -11.80 -15.43
C ALA A 119 3.45 -12.25 -15.19
N ASP A 120 4.38 -11.53 -15.80
CA ASP A 120 5.81 -11.78 -15.66
C ASP A 120 6.41 -11.15 -14.41
N PHE A 121 5.79 -10.05 -13.96
CA PHE A 121 6.10 -9.37 -12.72
C PHE A 121 4.83 -9.19 -11.89
N TYR A 122 4.97 -9.27 -10.56
CA TYR A 122 3.91 -8.90 -9.63
C TYR A 122 4.44 -7.91 -8.61
N LEU A 123 3.69 -6.84 -8.37
CA LEU A 123 3.99 -5.78 -7.42
C LEU A 123 2.86 -5.78 -6.38
N PHE A 124 3.08 -6.46 -5.27
CA PHE A 124 2.10 -6.50 -4.18
C PHE A 124 2.39 -5.44 -3.13
N GLN A 125 1.35 -4.83 -2.60
CA GLN A 125 1.41 -3.91 -1.46
C GLN A 125 0.55 -4.45 -0.30
N GLU A 126 0.81 -3.95 0.90
CA GLU A 126 0.14 -4.38 2.14
C GLU A 126 0.23 -5.88 2.42
N VAL A 127 1.40 -6.46 2.14
CA VAL A 127 1.67 -7.86 2.43
C VAL A 127 2.09 -8.02 3.88
N ASP A 128 1.18 -8.50 4.73
CA ASP A 128 1.42 -8.75 6.14
C ASP A 128 2.18 -10.07 6.37
N THR A 129 3.07 -10.10 7.37
CA THR A 129 3.84 -11.32 7.71
C THR A 129 3.44 -11.93 9.06
N LYS A 130 3.22 -11.10 10.09
CA LYS A 130 2.84 -11.50 11.46
C LYS A 130 2.20 -10.34 12.21
N SER A 131 1.17 -9.72 11.64
CA SER A 131 0.46 -8.63 12.32
C SER A 131 -0.73 -9.14 13.13
N THR A 132 -1.15 -8.37 14.12
CA THR A 132 -2.39 -8.61 14.87
C THR A 132 -3.61 -8.44 13.95
N ARG A 133 -3.63 -7.36 13.15
CA ARG A 133 -4.70 -7.07 12.16
C ARG A 133 -4.98 -8.19 11.16
N SER A 134 -3.97 -9.01 10.87
CA SER A 134 -4.02 -10.15 9.94
C SER A 134 -3.96 -11.51 10.64
N HIS A 135 -4.31 -11.60 11.94
CA HIS A 135 -4.33 -12.85 12.71
C HIS A 135 -3.02 -13.64 12.68
N ASN A 136 -1.89 -12.94 12.58
CA ASN A 136 -0.54 -13.48 12.46
C ASN A 136 -0.34 -14.41 11.25
N VAL A 137 -1.16 -14.26 10.21
CA VAL A 137 -0.95 -14.97 8.94
C VAL A 137 0.26 -14.38 8.24
N ASN A 138 1.09 -15.27 7.68
CA ASN A 138 2.24 -14.86 6.88
C ASN A 138 1.87 -14.89 5.40
N GLN A 139 1.36 -13.77 4.91
CA GLN A 139 0.92 -13.62 3.52
C GLN A 139 2.10 -13.65 2.56
N TYR A 140 3.24 -13.09 2.95
CA TYR A 140 4.48 -13.21 2.17
C TYR A 140 4.81 -14.67 1.86
N ALA A 141 4.79 -15.55 2.86
CA ALA A 141 5.05 -16.98 2.65
C ALA A 141 3.99 -17.68 1.80
N MET A 142 2.72 -17.26 1.90
CA MET A 142 1.64 -17.80 1.06
C MET A 142 1.81 -17.41 -0.41
N ILE A 143 2.15 -16.15 -0.67
CA ILE A 143 2.40 -15.61 -2.01
C ILE A 143 3.67 -16.25 -2.59
N GLU A 144 4.79 -16.21 -1.87
CA GLU A 144 6.07 -16.77 -2.32
C GLU A 144 5.95 -18.27 -2.65
N GLY A 145 5.30 -19.06 -1.80
CA GLY A 145 5.03 -20.48 -2.08
C GLY A 145 4.14 -20.70 -3.31
N SER A 146 3.18 -19.80 -3.55
CA SER A 146 2.28 -19.82 -4.71
C SER A 146 2.95 -19.44 -6.02
N PHE A 147 4.02 -18.65 -5.96
CA PHE A 147 4.81 -18.18 -7.10
C PHE A 147 6.24 -18.73 -7.06
N SER A 148 6.41 -19.99 -6.66
CA SER A 148 7.72 -20.66 -6.47
C SER A 148 8.67 -20.69 -7.69
N LYS A 149 8.23 -20.23 -8.87
CA LYS A 149 9.05 -20.08 -10.08
C LYS A 149 9.53 -18.64 -10.31
N TYR A 150 9.27 -17.73 -9.39
CA TYR A 150 9.62 -16.32 -9.49
C TYR A 150 10.73 -16.01 -8.49
N SER A 151 11.61 -15.09 -8.87
CA SER A 151 12.41 -14.33 -7.90
C SER A 151 11.45 -13.59 -6.98
N SER A 152 11.78 -13.50 -5.70
CA SER A 152 10.97 -12.86 -4.67
C SER A 152 11.81 -11.87 -3.87
N VAL A 153 11.31 -10.64 -3.74
CA VAL A 153 12.00 -9.55 -3.04
C VAL A 153 10.98 -8.80 -2.18
N TYR A 154 11.14 -8.86 -0.86
CA TYR A 154 10.24 -8.25 0.11
C TYR A 154 10.94 -7.11 0.86
N ALA A 155 10.32 -5.93 0.87
CA ALA A 155 10.77 -4.79 1.64
C ALA A 155 9.70 -4.36 2.64
N ALA A 156 10.05 -4.35 3.93
CA ALA A 156 9.15 -3.85 4.97
C ALA A 156 8.93 -2.33 4.79
N ASN A 157 7.65 -1.95 4.75
CA ASN A 157 7.21 -0.56 4.62
C ASN A 157 6.26 -0.12 5.76
N PHE A 158 5.98 -1.03 6.69
CA PHE A 158 5.28 -0.76 7.94
C PHE A 158 5.71 -1.77 9.00
N HIS A 159 6.21 -1.26 10.12
CA HIS A 159 6.47 -2.05 11.31
C HIS A 159 6.17 -1.19 12.52
N SER A 160 5.38 -1.73 13.46
CA SER A 160 4.99 -1.02 14.66
C SER A 160 4.86 -1.97 15.83
N SER A 161 5.14 -1.43 17.02
CA SER A 161 4.81 -2.07 18.28
C SER A 161 3.30 -2.16 18.48
N TYR A 162 2.87 -2.77 19.59
CA TYR A 162 1.44 -2.98 19.83
C TYR A 162 0.66 -1.66 19.93
N MET A 163 -0.11 -1.31 18.90
CA MET A 163 -0.97 -0.13 18.88
C MET A 163 -2.28 -0.40 19.62
N LEU A 164 -2.51 0.33 20.71
CA LEU A 164 -3.68 0.17 21.59
C LEU A 164 -4.98 0.78 21.05
N TYR A 165 -4.93 1.51 19.95
CA TYR A 165 -6.08 2.18 19.35
C TYR A 165 -6.57 1.40 18.12
N PRO A 166 -7.89 1.29 17.88
CA PRO A 166 -8.99 1.72 18.77
C PRO A 166 -9.09 0.84 20.02
N PHE A 167 -9.54 1.41 21.15
CA PHE A 167 -9.44 0.73 22.46
C PHE A 167 -10.29 -0.53 22.61
N ASN A 168 -11.36 -0.65 21.84
CA ASN A 168 -12.26 -1.81 21.80
C ASN A 168 -11.71 -2.94 20.91
N GLU A 169 -10.94 -2.61 19.88
CA GLU A 169 -10.29 -3.55 18.98
C GLU A 169 -8.89 -3.05 18.59
N PRO A 170 -7.90 -3.14 19.50
CA PRO A 170 -6.56 -2.62 19.25
C PRO A 170 -5.96 -3.14 17.96
N HIS A 171 -5.47 -2.25 17.10
CA HIS A 171 -4.83 -2.63 15.82
C HIS A 171 -3.62 -3.55 16.04
N GLY A 172 -2.98 -3.42 17.21
CA GLY A 172 -1.96 -4.32 17.71
C GLY A 172 -0.63 -4.15 16.98
N ILE A 173 0.15 -5.22 16.91
CA ILE A 173 1.43 -5.22 16.21
C ILE A 173 1.17 -5.24 14.71
N ALA A 174 1.89 -4.41 13.95
CA ALA A 174 1.82 -4.41 12.49
C ALA A 174 3.19 -4.71 11.89
N ASN A 175 3.24 -5.61 10.91
CA ASN A 175 4.40 -6.00 10.12
C ASN A 175 3.96 -6.22 8.68
N SER A 176 4.18 -5.23 7.82
CA SER A 176 3.77 -5.23 6.42
C SER A 176 4.89 -4.73 5.50
N GLY A 177 4.78 -5.08 4.23
CA GLY A 177 5.73 -4.67 3.21
C GLY A 177 5.15 -4.61 1.82
N VAL A 178 6.03 -4.24 0.89
CA VAL A 178 5.85 -4.39 -0.55
C VAL A 178 6.64 -5.61 -1.01
N LEU A 179 6.07 -6.36 -1.95
CA LEU A 179 6.66 -7.57 -2.50
C LEU A 179 6.72 -7.48 -4.02
N THR A 180 7.93 -7.61 -4.57
CA THR A 180 8.16 -7.72 -6.00
C THR A 180 8.48 -9.17 -6.35
N LEU A 181 7.73 -9.72 -7.30
CA LEU A 181 8.00 -11.02 -7.92
C LEU A 181 8.42 -10.83 -9.38
N SER A 182 9.37 -11.64 -9.85
CA SER A 182 9.87 -11.58 -11.24
C SER A 182 10.17 -12.97 -11.80
N LYS A 183 9.69 -13.28 -13.01
CA LYS A 183 10.17 -14.45 -13.78
C LYS A 183 11.63 -14.30 -14.27
N TYR A 184 12.14 -13.07 -14.27
CA TYR A 184 13.45 -12.71 -14.80
C TYR A 184 14.45 -12.41 -13.70
N LYS A 185 15.73 -12.38 -14.10
CA LYS A 185 16.87 -12.06 -13.24
C LYS A 185 16.73 -10.65 -12.66
N ILE A 186 17.05 -10.55 -11.37
CA ILE A 186 17.18 -9.27 -10.66
C ILE A 186 18.62 -9.21 -10.13
N ASP A 187 19.38 -8.20 -10.56
CA ASP A 187 20.78 -8.04 -10.18
C ASP A 187 20.96 -7.28 -8.85
N GLU A 188 20.10 -6.29 -8.60
CA GLU A 188 20.15 -5.47 -7.39
C GLU A 188 18.73 -5.13 -6.92
N ASN A 189 18.55 -5.11 -5.60
CA ASN A 189 17.34 -4.55 -4.99
C ASN A 189 17.70 -3.53 -3.91
N MET A 190 16.96 -2.44 -3.89
CA MET A 190 17.16 -1.34 -2.98
C MET A 190 15.83 -0.88 -2.40
N ARG A 191 15.70 -0.91 -1.08
CA ARG A 191 14.63 -0.21 -0.37
C ARG A 191 14.98 1.27 -0.31
N ARG A 192 14.07 2.11 -0.81
CA ARG A 192 14.17 3.57 -0.73
C ARG A 192 13.11 4.12 0.21
N LYS A 193 13.53 4.84 1.24
CA LYS A 193 12.65 5.39 2.28
C LYS A 193 11.89 6.60 1.72
N TYR A 194 10.58 6.60 1.86
CA TYR A 194 9.76 7.78 1.58
C TYR A 194 9.84 8.79 2.74
N PRO A 195 9.75 10.10 2.47
CA PRO A 195 9.41 11.09 3.48
C PRO A 195 8.07 10.73 4.13
N ILE A 196 7.98 10.93 5.45
CA ILE A 196 6.81 10.65 6.28
C ILE A 196 6.57 11.81 7.26
N ASP A 197 5.39 11.88 7.87
CA ASP A 197 5.13 12.83 8.95
C ASP A 197 5.80 12.37 10.26
N GLU A 198 6.78 13.14 10.72
CA GLU A 198 7.53 12.88 11.95
C GLU A 198 6.93 13.55 13.21
N SER A 199 5.71 14.09 13.11
CA SER A 199 5.03 14.70 14.25
C SER A 199 4.87 13.71 15.42
N ILE A 200 4.86 14.25 16.64
CA ILE A 200 5.01 13.46 17.88
C ILE A 200 3.94 12.37 18.03
N PHE A 201 2.72 12.60 17.53
CA PHE A 201 1.64 11.63 17.62
C PHE A 201 1.64 10.66 16.44
N THR A 202 1.78 11.15 15.21
CA THR A 202 1.77 10.34 13.98
C THR A 202 2.91 9.33 13.98
N LYS A 203 4.10 9.70 14.44
CA LYS A 203 5.29 8.82 14.43
C LYS A 203 5.13 7.53 15.24
N PHE A 204 4.19 7.44 16.18
CA PHE A 204 3.97 6.22 16.98
C PHE A 204 2.95 5.25 16.36
N PHE A 205 2.20 5.67 15.34
CA PHE A 205 1.23 4.85 14.60
C PHE A 205 1.75 4.47 13.20
N ASP A 206 3.06 4.60 13.02
CA ASP A 206 3.63 5.10 11.77
C ASP A 206 4.04 4.01 10.78
N LEU A 207 3.88 4.36 9.52
CA LEU A 207 4.19 3.61 8.33
C LEU A 207 5.65 3.93 7.97
N ASP A 208 6.55 2.94 7.95
CA ASP A 208 7.93 3.13 7.46
C ASP A 208 7.96 3.13 5.93
N ARG A 209 7.14 4.03 5.33
CA ARG A 209 6.81 4.04 3.91
C ARG A 209 8.10 3.99 3.09
N CYS A 210 8.07 3.14 2.08
CA CYS A 210 9.17 2.97 1.15
C CYS A 210 8.63 2.53 -0.20
N PHE A 211 9.49 2.62 -1.20
CA PHE A 211 9.35 1.90 -2.45
C PHE A 211 10.54 0.95 -2.61
N LEU A 212 10.30 -0.16 -3.31
CA LEU A 212 11.32 -1.15 -3.62
C LEU A 212 11.75 -0.99 -5.06
N VAL A 213 13.04 -0.70 -5.27
CA VAL A 213 13.67 -0.61 -6.59
C VAL A 213 14.34 -1.94 -6.89
N SER A 214 13.94 -2.59 -7.98
CA SER A 214 14.58 -3.80 -8.51
C SER A 214 15.22 -3.48 -9.85
N ARG A 215 16.51 -3.81 -10.02
CA ARG A 215 17.25 -3.63 -11.27
C ARG A 215 17.36 -4.95 -12.03
N LEU A 216 16.77 -4.99 -13.20
CA LEU A 216 16.73 -6.17 -14.07
C LEU A 216 17.57 -5.89 -15.31
N PRO A 217 18.56 -6.74 -15.64
CA PRO A 217 19.37 -6.54 -16.83
C PRO A 217 18.53 -6.72 -18.11
N VAL A 218 18.89 -5.95 -19.14
CA VAL A 218 18.35 -6.03 -20.50
C VAL A 218 19.49 -6.39 -21.46
N GLU A 219 19.20 -7.13 -22.53
CA GLU A 219 20.20 -7.67 -23.47
C GLU A 219 21.10 -6.62 -24.13
N ASN A 220 20.65 -5.37 -24.21
CA ASN A 220 21.40 -4.23 -24.76
C ASN A 220 22.40 -3.60 -23.76
N GLY A 221 22.56 -4.19 -22.57
CA GLY A 221 23.43 -3.69 -21.51
C GLY A 221 22.85 -2.53 -20.70
N LYS A 222 21.57 -2.22 -20.87
CA LYS A 222 20.78 -1.33 -19.99
C LYS A 222 20.03 -2.15 -18.94
N GLU A 223 19.28 -1.45 -18.09
CA GLU A 223 18.46 -2.07 -17.06
C GLU A 223 17.00 -1.63 -17.19
N LEU A 224 16.08 -2.54 -16.84
CA LEU A 224 14.75 -2.17 -16.39
C LEU A 224 14.81 -1.92 -14.88
N VAL A 225 14.51 -0.69 -14.48
CA VAL A 225 14.32 -0.28 -13.10
C VAL A 225 12.83 -0.42 -12.79
N LEU A 226 12.47 -1.51 -12.14
CA LEU A 226 11.11 -1.81 -11.72
C LEU A 226 10.91 -1.35 -10.28
N ILE A 227 9.99 -0.42 -10.07
CA ILE A 227 9.72 0.21 -8.78
C ILE A 227 8.34 -0.21 -8.28
N ASN A 228 8.29 -0.90 -7.14
CA ASN A 228 7.06 -1.18 -6.42
C ASN A 228 6.83 -0.07 -5.38
N SER A 229 5.80 0.76 -5.62
CA SER A 229 5.49 1.91 -4.80
C SER A 229 4.21 1.72 -3.96
N HIS A 230 4.22 2.28 -2.76
CA HIS A 230 3.02 2.46 -1.95
C HIS A 230 3.16 3.79 -1.20
N MET A 231 2.47 4.82 -1.70
CA MET A 231 2.52 6.19 -1.15
C MET A 231 1.65 6.34 0.11
N SER A 232 1.74 7.48 0.78
CA SER A 232 0.93 7.76 1.98
C SER A 232 -0.54 8.06 1.65
N ALA A 233 -1.46 7.33 2.29
CA ALA A 233 -2.91 7.54 2.22
C ALA A 233 -3.38 8.74 3.05
N TYR A 234 -2.87 8.89 4.28
CA TYR A 234 -3.24 9.97 5.19
C TYR A 234 -2.15 11.04 5.23
N ASP A 235 -2.52 12.27 4.83
CA ASP A 235 -1.63 13.42 4.84
C ASP A 235 -2.48 14.69 4.81
N GLU A 236 -2.82 15.19 6.00
CA GLU A 236 -3.61 16.41 6.17
C GLU A 236 -2.85 17.59 5.52
N GLY A 237 -3.44 18.19 4.48
CA GLY A 237 -2.82 19.29 3.74
C GLY A 237 -1.86 18.88 2.61
N GLY A 238 -1.64 17.58 2.37
CA GLY A 238 -0.93 17.07 1.16
C GLY A 238 0.59 17.30 1.10
N LEU A 239 1.22 17.71 2.20
CA LEU A 239 2.64 18.10 2.24
C LEU A 239 3.61 16.92 2.18
N ILE A 240 3.23 15.76 2.70
CA ILE A 240 4.05 14.53 2.66
C ILE A 240 3.97 13.90 1.27
N ARG A 241 2.78 13.84 0.67
CA ARG A 241 2.58 13.30 -0.69
C ARG A 241 3.39 14.08 -1.73
N GLU A 242 3.43 15.40 -1.63
CA GLU A 242 4.26 16.24 -2.50
C GLU A 242 5.75 15.86 -2.42
N LYS A 243 6.30 15.73 -1.19
CA LYS A 243 7.70 15.30 -0.98
C LYS A 243 7.98 13.88 -1.46
N GLN A 244 7.01 12.97 -1.33
CA GLN A 244 7.13 11.62 -1.85
C GLN A 244 7.17 11.62 -3.38
N LEU A 245 6.32 12.44 -4.01
CA LEU A 245 6.29 12.62 -5.45
C LEU A 245 7.60 13.23 -5.98
N GLU A 246 8.12 14.27 -5.31
CA GLU A 246 9.43 14.85 -5.61
C GLU A 246 10.55 13.80 -5.57
N LEU A 247 10.57 12.95 -4.54
CA LEU A 247 11.56 11.90 -4.40
C LEU A 247 11.47 10.89 -5.56
N ILE A 248 10.29 10.35 -5.84
CA ILE A 248 10.17 9.34 -6.91
C ILE A 248 10.45 9.95 -8.29
N ASN A 249 10.03 11.20 -8.55
CA ASN A 249 10.38 11.93 -9.77
C ASN A 249 11.90 12.10 -9.92
N SER A 250 12.62 12.38 -8.83
CA SER A 250 14.08 12.50 -8.87
C SER A 250 14.76 11.17 -9.26
N VAL A 251 14.27 10.05 -8.72
CA VAL A 251 14.78 8.70 -9.05
C VAL A 251 14.47 8.33 -10.49
N MET A 252 13.23 8.54 -10.93
CA MET A 252 12.80 8.33 -12.31
C MET A 252 13.69 9.11 -13.29
N LYS A 253 13.91 10.39 -13.03
CA LYS A 253 14.75 11.26 -13.85
C LYS A 253 16.20 10.79 -13.91
N GLU A 254 16.78 10.41 -12.77
CA GLU A 254 18.16 9.94 -12.69
C GLU A 254 18.36 8.65 -13.50
N GLU A 255 17.48 7.67 -13.33
CA GLU A 255 17.57 6.37 -14.00
C GLU A 255 17.30 6.49 -15.50
N TYR A 256 16.29 7.26 -15.90
CA TYR A 256 16.04 7.52 -17.31
C TYR A 256 17.20 8.26 -17.98
N GLY A 257 17.85 9.19 -17.27
CA GLY A 257 19.07 9.88 -17.73
C GLY A 257 20.27 8.95 -17.97
N LYS A 258 20.33 7.78 -17.33
CA LYS A 258 21.33 6.72 -17.59
C LYS A 258 20.99 5.89 -18.84
N GLY A 259 19.82 6.12 -19.43
CA GLY A 259 19.26 5.36 -20.54
C GLY A 259 18.63 4.04 -20.09
N ASN A 260 18.26 3.92 -18.82
CA ASN A 260 17.52 2.78 -18.31
C ASN A 260 16.02 2.90 -18.68
N TYR A 261 15.34 1.77 -18.68
CA TYR A 261 13.88 1.70 -18.75
C TYR A 261 13.35 1.80 -17.32
N VAL A 262 12.28 2.56 -17.08
CA VAL A 262 11.76 2.76 -15.73
C VAL A 262 10.26 2.49 -15.74
N ILE A 263 9.82 1.60 -14.85
CA ILE A 263 8.42 1.33 -14.58
C ILE A 263 8.19 1.52 -13.09
N VAL A 264 7.27 2.41 -12.73
CA VAL A 264 6.73 2.50 -11.37
C VAL A 264 5.34 1.89 -11.39
N GLY A 265 5.11 0.85 -10.60
CA GLY A 265 3.78 0.31 -10.38
C GLY A 265 3.44 0.25 -8.90
N GLY A 266 2.17 0.42 -8.57
CA GLY A 266 1.76 0.44 -7.17
C GLY A 266 0.46 1.17 -6.92
N ASP A 267 0.22 1.39 -5.63
CA ASP A 267 -0.83 2.24 -5.08
C ASP A 267 -0.26 3.65 -4.84
N PHE A 268 -0.69 4.60 -5.67
CA PHE A 268 -0.22 5.97 -5.59
C PHE A 268 -0.99 6.79 -4.55
N ASN A 269 -2.11 6.31 -4.01
CA ASN A 269 -3.03 7.10 -3.17
C ASN A 269 -3.44 8.46 -3.81
N HIS A 270 -3.39 8.55 -5.13
CA HIS A 270 -3.85 9.68 -5.93
C HIS A 270 -4.68 9.15 -7.09
N ASP A 271 -5.72 9.85 -7.48
CA ASP A 271 -6.43 9.61 -8.73
C ASP A 271 -5.48 9.83 -9.91
N ILE A 272 -5.09 8.72 -10.54
CA ILE A 272 -4.14 8.69 -11.67
C ILE A 272 -4.85 8.68 -13.03
N ALA A 273 -6.18 8.58 -13.06
CA ALA A 273 -6.96 8.49 -14.31
C ALA A 273 -7.95 9.64 -14.49
N GLY A 274 -7.90 10.64 -13.61
CA GLY A 274 -8.84 11.76 -13.60
C GLY A 274 -10.27 11.29 -13.35
N MET A 275 -10.47 10.28 -12.51
CA MET A 275 -11.76 9.67 -12.15
C MET A 275 -12.37 10.20 -10.86
N ALA A 276 -11.77 11.20 -10.22
CA ALA A 276 -12.32 11.85 -9.02
C ALA A 276 -13.78 12.27 -9.23
N GLY A 277 -14.69 11.68 -8.44
CA GLY A 277 -16.13 11.95 -8.50
C GLY A 277 -16.85 11.51 -9.78
N LYS A 278 -16.23 10.66 -10.63
CA LYS A 278 -16.82 10.24 -11.91
C LYS A 278 -17.52 8.88 -11.87
N PHE A 279 -17.12 7.99 -10.96
CA PHE A 279 -17.86 6.75 -10.72
C PHE A 279 -19.20 7.03 -10.03
N LYS A 280 -20.19 6.17 -10.26
CA LYS A 280 -21.46 6.25 -9.55
C LYS A 280 -21.21 6.00 -8.06
N SER A 281 -21.66 6.93 -7.21
CA SER A 281 -21.54 6.84 -5.76
C SER A 281 -22.71 7.57 -5.09
N GLU A 282 -23.05 7.14 -3.86
CA GLU A 282 -23.95 7.83 -2.95
C GLU A 282 -23.19 8.65 -1.90
N GLN A 283 -21.87 8.78 -2.04
CA GLN A 283 -20.99 9.56 -1.17
C GLN A 283 -20.47 10.81 -1.87
N GLN A 284 -20.14 11.82 -1.06
CA GLN A 284 -19.38 12.98 -1.51
C GLN A 284 -17.95 12.56 -1.86
N ILE A 285 -17.24 13.39 -2.62
CA ILE A 285 -15.81 13.17 -2.90
C ILE A 285 -15.05 13.28 -1.56
N PRO A 286 -14.37 12.22 -1.09
CA PRO A 286 -13.64 12.28 0.15
C PRO A 286 -12.48 13.28 0.10
N GLU A 287 -12.18 13.91 1.24
CA GLU A 287 -11.10 14.92 1.33
C GLU A 287 -9.70 14.33 1.07
N TRP A 288 -9.54 13.02 1.23
CA TRP A 288 -8.29 12.32 0.96
C TRP A 288 -8.01 12.13 -0.55
N VAL A 289 -8.95 12.45 -1.44
CA VAL A 289 -8.76 12.27 -2.89
C VAL A 289 -7.92 13.42 -3.46
N TYR A 290 -6.68 13.11 -3.81
CA TYR A 290 -5.78 13.99 -4.57
C TYR A 290 -5.59 13.44 -5.98
N THR A 291 -5.15 14.27 -6.92
CA THR A 291 -4.92 13.87 -8.32
C THR A 291 -3.43 13.84 -8.62
N LEU A 292 -3.02 12.87 -9.42
CA LEU A 292 -1.69 12.80 -10.02
C LEU A 292 -1.87 12.73 -11.54
N ASP A 293 -1.22 13.65 -12.25
CA ASP A 293 -1.31 13.73 -13.71
C ASP A 293 0.09 13.80 -14.34
N ASN A 294 0.15 13.69 -15.67
CA ASN A 294 1.41 13.72 -16.40
C ASN A 294 2.17 15.06 -16.25
N GLU A 295 1.50 16.16 -15.91
CA GLU A 295 2.15 17.47 -15.72
C GLU A 295 2.95 17.52 -14.41
N THR A 296 2.56 16.71 -13.44
CA THR A 296 3.29 16.54 -12.16
C THR A 296 4.48 15.57 -12.23
N LEU A 297 4.63 14.84 -13.34
CA LEU A 297 5.74 13.91 -13.55
C LEU A 297 6.97 14.60 -14.13
N THR A 298 8.15 14.04 -13.85
CA THR A 298 9.37 14.47 -14.55
C THR A 298 9.27 14.20 -16.06
N GLU A 299 9.90 15.06 -16.86
CA GLU A 299 9.98 14.90 -18.33
C GLU A 299 10.49 13.49 -18.71
N GLY A 300 9.90 12.91 -19.75
CA GLY A 300 10.23 11.58 -20.24
C GLY A 300 9.38 10.45 -19.65
N PHE A 301 8.28 10.79 -18.96
CA PHE A 301 7.40 9.84 -18.28
C PHE A 301 5.92 10.12 -18.50
N SER A 302 5.11 9.07 -18.43
CA SER A 302 3.66 9.19 -18.48
C SER A 302 2.97 8.11 -17.64
N ILE A 303 1.80 8.44 -17.09
CA ILE A 303 0.87 7.49 -16.50
C ILE A 303 0.24 6.67 -17.64
N VAL A 304 0.27 5.35 -17.51
CA VAL A 304 -0.43 4.44 -18.43
C VAL A 304 -1.87 4.28 -17.98
N VAL A 305 -2.74 5.18 -18.46
CA VAL A 305 -4.18 5.12 -18.16
C VAL A 305 -4.76 3.83 -18.73
N ALA A 306 -5.39 3.02 -17.88
CA ALA A 306 -5.97 1.75 -18.28
C ALA A 306 -7.10 1.92 -19.31
N GLU A 307 -7.25 0.98 -20.25
CA GLU A 307 -8.27 1.07 -21.32
C GLU A 307 -9.71 1.15 -20.78
N ASN A 308 -9.97 0.49 -19.65
CA ASN A 308 -11.26 0.41 -18.97
C ASN A 308 -11.29 1.24 -17.67
N TYR A 309 -10.46 2.28 -17.56
CA TYR A 309 -10.33 3.14 -16.38
C TYR A 309 -11.65 3.77 -15.90
N ASN A 310 -12.62 3.94 -16.80
CA ASN A 310 -13.93 4.52 -16.53
C ASN A 310 -15.02 3.47 -16.19
N GLU A 311 -14.68 2.18 -16.27
CA GLU A 311 -15.59 1.05 -16.00
C GLU A 311 -15.19 0.32 -14.72
N VAL A 312 -13.88 0.14 -14.50
CA VAL A 312 -13.33 -0.64 -13.39
C VAL A 312 -12.47 0.26 -12.50
N PRO A 313 -12.96 0.66 -11.32
CA PRO A 313 -12.14 1.38 -10.34
C PRO A 313 -11.08 0.45 -9.74
N THR A 314 -9.97 1.03 -9.30
CA THR A 314 -8.93 0.29 -8.55
C THR A 314 -8.98 0.54 -7.06
N CYS A 315 -9.82 1.44 -6.57
CA CYS A 315 -9.98 1.72 -5.15
C CYS A 315 -11.44 2.00 -4.84
N ARG A 316 -11.91 1.51 -3.69
CA ARG A 316 -13.14 1.97 -3.02
C ARG A 316 -12.81 2.63 -1.69
N SER A 317 -13.68 3.52 -1.22
CA SER A 317 -13.61 3.98 0.17
C SER A 317 -14.01 2.86 1.14
N THR A 318 -13.48 2.94 2.37
CA THR A 318 -13.67 1.90 3.39
C THR A 318 -14.31 2.42 4.68
N ASP A 319 -14.90 3.61 4.64
CA ASP A 319 -15.64 4.23 5.74
C ASP A 319 -17.03 3.60 6.01
N ILE A 320 -17.49 2.73 5.11
CA ILE A 320 -18.66 1.85 5.26
C ILE A 320 -18.38 0.51 4.57
N PRO A 321 -19.11 -0.58 4.94
CA PRO A 321 -19.09 -1.83 4.18
C PRO A 321 -19.35 -1.59 2.70
N TYR A 322 -18.71 -2.36 1.83
CA TYR A 322 -18.82 -2.16 0.39
C TYR A 322 -20.22 -2.50 -0.13
N THR A 323 -20.75 -1.60 -0.93
CA THR A 323 -21.89 -1.83 -1.79
C THR A 323 -21.64 -1.12 -3.12
N ARG A 324 -21.64 -1.89 -4.20
CA ARG A 324 -21.37 -1.37 -5.56
C ARG A 324 -22.30 -0.21 -5.91
N GLY A 325 -21.72 0.93 -6.29
CA GLY A 325 -22.44 2.14 -6.66
C GLY A 325 -22.95 2.98 -5.48
N VAL A 326 -22.66 2.58 -4.25
CA VAL A 326 -22.90 3.36 -3.02
C VAL A 326 -21.58 3.95 -2.55
N ASN A 327 -20.55 3.13 -2.31
CA ASN A 327 -19.23 3.61 -1.89
C ASN A 327 -18.63 4.58 -2.91
N TYR A 328 -17.78 5.49 -2.45
CA TYR A 328 -16.90 6.24 -3.32
C TYR A 328 -15.88 5.30 -3.96
N SER A 329 -15.50 5.57 -5.20
CA SER A 329 -14.48 4.79 -5.90
C SER A 329 -13.67 5.67 -6.85
N SER A 330 -12.42 5.28 -7.09
CA SER A 330 -11.49 5.98 -7.98
C SER A 330 -10.49 5.00 -8.60
N VAL A 331 -9.54 5.50 -9.40
CA VAL A 331 -8.39 4.75 -9.91
C VAL A 331 -7.12 5.31 -9.27
N LEU A 332 -6.58 4.60 -8.28
CA LEU A 332 -5.38 4.98 -7.53
C LEU A 332 -4.16 4.09 -7.83
N ASP A 333 -4.40 2.93 -8.43
CA ASP A 333 -3.42 1.88 -8.67
C ASP A 333 -3.16 1.77 -10.16
N GLY A 334 -1.90 1.63 -10.53
CA GLY A 334 -1.53 1.52 -11.93
C GLY A 334 -0.05 1.66 -12.15
N PHE A 335 0.32 2.26 -13.29
CA PHE A 335 1.71 2.31 -13.74
C PHE A 335 2.09 3.67 -14.33
N ILE A 336 3.33 4.07 -14.06
CA ILE A 336 4.04 5.15 -14.74
C ILE A 336 5.21 4.51 -15.48
N VAL A 337 5.45 4.92 -16.73
CA VAL A 337 6.52 4.38 -17.57
C VAL A 337 7.33 5.51 -18.21
N SER A 338 8.61 5.24 -18.48
CA SER A 338 9.47 6.13 -19.27
C SER A 338 9.19 6.02 -20.78
N ASP A 339 9.46 7.08 -21.55
CA ASP A 339 9.13 7.18 -23.00
C ASP A 339 9.81 6.11 -23.89
N ASN A 340 10.87 5.46 -23.39
CA ASN A 340 11.52 4.33 -24.07
C ASN A 340 10.78 2.99 -23.84
N ILE A 341 9.56 3.02 -23.30
CA ILE A 341 8.69 1.85 -23.11
C ILE A 341 7.37 2.09 -23.85
N GLU A 342 7.00 1.16 -24.73
CA GLU A 342 5.64 1.10 -25.28
C GLU A 342 4.77 0.32 -24.29
N ALA A 343 3.64 0.87 -23.85
CA ALA A 343 2.79 0.22 -22.84
C ALA A 343 1.29 0.49 -22.99
N THR A 344 0.50 -0.49 -22.54
CA THR A 344 -0.96 -0.40 -22.37
C THR A 344 -1.35 -1.00 -21.03
N ALA A 345 -2.39 -0.49 -20.39
CA ALA A 345 -2.86 -1.02 -19.11
C ALA A 345 -4.34 -1.41 -19.14
N LYS A 346 -4.72 -2.30 -18.22
CA LYS A 346 -6.11 -2.72 -17.99
C LYS A 346 -6.34 -2.98 -16.51
N ASN A 347 -7.44 -2.47 -15.96
CA ASN A 347 -7.88 -2.77 -14.62
C ASN A 347 -8.64 -4.11 -14.60
N ILE A 348 -8.41 -4.94 -13.59
CA ILE A 348 -9.01 -6.26 -13.44
C ILE A 348 -10.12 -6.16 -12.37
N ASP A 349 -11.38 -6.33 -12.78
CA ASP A 349 -12.52 -6.24 -11.84
C ASP A 349 -12.62 -7.53 -11.00
N ALA A 350 -12.18 -7.47 -9.75
CA ALA A 350 -12.38 -8.51 -8.75
C ALA A 350 -13.56 -8.19 -7.80
N ASP A 351 -14.40 -7.20 -8.15
CA ASP A 351 -15.50 -6.67 -7.37
C ASP A 351 -15.11 -6.26 -5.95
N PHE A 352 -13.83 -5.96 -5.69
CA PHE A 352 -13.31 -5.73 -4.33
C PHE A 352 -13.60 -6.88 -3.34
N GLU A 353 -13.73 -8.11 -3.84
CA GLU A 353 -14.08 -9.29 -3.02
C GLU A 353 -12.97 -9.65 -2.02
N TYR A 354 -11.71 -9.48 -2.43
CA TYR A 354 -10.53 -9.92 -1.67
C TYR A 354 -9.65 -8.78 -1.19
N SER A 355 -9.98 -7.55 -1.56
CA SER A 355 -9.31 -6.33 -1.13
C SER A 355 -10.14 -5.09 -1.48
N ASP A 356 -9.90 -3.97 -0.81
CA ASP A 356 -10.45 -2.66 -1.18
C ASP A 356 -9.83 -2.04 -2.44
N PRO A 357 -8.69 -2.55 -2.95
CA PRO A 357 -8.25 -2.27 -4.31
C PRO A 357 -8.60 -3.39 -5.30
N ASN A 358 -8.72 -3.02 -6.57
CA ASN A 358 -8.68 -3.97 -7.68
C ASN A 358 -7.31 -3.88 -8.39
N PRO A 359 -6.77 -4.99 -8.92
CA PRO A 359 -5.47 -4.97 -9.55
C PRO A 359 -5.47 -4.25 -10.90
N ALA A 360 -4.30 -3.74 -11.29
CA ALA A 360 -4.04 -3.21 -12.63
C ALA A 360 -2.94 -4.04 -13.32
N LEU A 361 -3.17 -4.38 -14.58
CA LEU A 361 -2.26 -5.13 -15.44
C LEU A 361 -1.65 -4.21 -16.50
N LEU A 362 -0.32 -4.19 -16.57
CA LEU A 362 0.48 -3.58 -17.62
C LEU A 362 0.89 -4.63 -18.65
N ARG A 363 0.81 -4.28 -19.93
CA ARG A 363 1.53 -4.94 -21.04
C ARG A 363 2.53 -3.93 -21.59
N PHE A 364 3.77 -4.36 -21.81
CA PHE A 364 4.81 -3.42 -22.25
C PHE A 364 5.91 -4.06 -23.09
N LYS A 365 6.64 -3.22 -23.85
CA LYS A 365 7.83 -3.57 -24.63
C LYS A 365 8.94 -2.56 -24.38
N LEU A 366 10.17 -3.05 -24.30
CA LEU A 366 11.38 -2.23 -24.19
C LEU A 366 11.89 -1.88 -25.60
N ASN A 367 11.99 -0.58 -25.91
CA ASN A 367 12.37 -0.07 -27.24
C ASN A 367 13.87 0.13 -27.44
#